data_AF-A0A6V1Q3I8-F1
#
_entry.id   AF-A0A6V1Q3I8-F1
#
_cell.length_a   1.000
_cell.length_b   1.000
_cell.length_c   1.000
_cell.angle_alpha   90.00
_cell.angle_beta   90.00
_cell.angle_gamma   90.00
#
_symmetry.space_group_name_H-M   'P 1'
#
loop_
_entity.id
_entity.type
_entity.pdbx_description
1 polymer ?
#
loop_
_entity_poly.entity_id
_entity_poly.type
_entity_poly.pdbx_seq_one_letter_code
_entity_poly.pdbx_strand_id
1 'polypeptide(L)'
;MTSVKESPFWFNTFQTFCYSIDWAANRNKFTFFIGFDKGDPIYDLGDSWNDFRKEFKSNAGMGISWQTGMSPEKVTNILETQLAVELHDFGDLAGAPSQVVNRLAGLAYDAGFDYIYQINDDTEIETKQWHLKFMKALASNPVFPNFGVTGPTDSLNPKIFTHAFVHRTHIEAIGSFFPSTFKNWWSDDWISTVYGEKHTFRHADVQITHNVEAQKTSGWNRYDIDYSAQYFLEKEIRQGFVTLNRFLRGRGAPGLPLPDVCGFSPAVGDLVAHRHQAEVLAARAQGEEEAGRAEYQENLARLGLVVAPPPGGGGDSDSGGGGDDDIGGGLGIDFEIGGHVVGAAVK
;
A
#
# COMPACT_ATOMS: atom_id res chain seq x y z
N MET A 1 7.74 13.76 -12.17
CA MET A 1 8.15 12.61 -13.00
C MET A 1 7.18 12.58 -14.18
N THR A 2 7.65 12.52 -15.41
CA THR A 2 6.79 12.63 -16.61
C THR A 2 6.87 11.42 -17.54
N SER A 3 7.61 10.41 -17.13
CA SER A 3 7.91 9.23 -17.94
C SER A 3 7.79 7.97 -17.11
N VAL A 4 7.29 6.89 -17.72
CA VAL A 4 7.24 5.56 -17.13
C VAL A 4 8.60 5.11 -16.60
N LYS A 5 9.71 5.50 -17.27
CA LYS A 5 11.08 5.16 -16.84
C LYS A 5 11.49 5.78 -15.51
N GLU A 6 10.81 6.84 -15.11
CA GLU A 6 11.08 7.56 -13.86
C GLU A 6 10.27 7.01 -12.69
N SER A 7 9.37 6.04 -12.93
CA SER A 7 8.54 5.45 -11.88
C SER A 7 9.42 4.90 -10.74
N PRO A 8 9.14 5.25 -9.47
CA PRO A 8 9.89 4.74 -8.32
C PRO A 8 9.78 3.21 -8.18
N PHE A 9 8.75 2.61 -8.78
CA PHE A 9 8.59 1.16 -8.90
C PHE A 9 9.85 0.48 -9.42
N TRP A 10 10.54 1.06 -10.41
CA TRP A 10 11.68 0.39 -11.05
C TRP A 10 12.87 0.23 -10.13
N PHE A 11 13.24 1.31 -9.43
CA PHE A 11 14.50 1.39 -8.69
C PHE A 11 14.36 0.87 -7.26
N ASN A 12 13.18 1.02 -6.66
CA ASN A 12 12.92 0.51 -5.32
C ASN A 12 12.47 -0.96 -5.41
N THR A 13 11.24 -1.18 -5.89
CA THR A 13 10.56 -2.47 -5.75
C THR A 13 10.99 -3.49 -6.78
N PHE A 14 10.94 -3.14 -8.05
CA PHE A 14 11.09 -4.12 -9.12
C PHE A 14 12.53 -4.64 -9.22
N GLN A 15 13.50 -3.74 -9.12
CA GLN A 15 14.91 -4.10 -9.13
C GLN A 15 15.25 -5.03 -7.96
N THR A 16 14.90 -4.66 -6.72
CA THR A 16 15.19 -5.49 -5.54
C THR A 16 14.43 -6.81 -5.56
N PHE A 17 13.18 -6.81 -6.04
CA PHE A 17 12.43 -8.03 -6.31
C PHE A 17 13.19 -8.97 -7.24
N CYS A 18 13.64 -8.49 -8.41
CA CYS A 18 14.37 -9.31 -9.37
C CYS A 18 15.59 -9.96 -8.72
N TYR A 19 16.38 -9.21 -7.95
CA TYR A 19 17.56 -9.72 -7.23
C TYR A 19 17.23 -10.66 -6.06
N SER A 20 16.03 -10.57 -5.50
CA SER A 20 15.61 -11.38 -4.36
C SER A 20 15.27 -12.82 -4.74
N ILE A 21 15.01 -13.11 -6.02
CA ILE A 21 14.59 -14.43 -6.52
C ILE A 21 15.76 -15.13 -7.19
N ASP A 22 16.05 -16.38 -6.84
CA ASP A 22 16.93 -17.25 -7.64
C ASP A 22 16.16 -17.77 -8.85
N TRP A 23 16.23 -17.02 -9.95
CA TRP A 23 15.55 -17.36 -11.19
C TRP A 23 16.03 -18.68 -11.83
N ALA A 24 17.20 -19.20 -11.46
CA ALA A 24 17.67 -20.51 -11.95
C ALA A 24 16.92 -21.67 -11.27
N ALA A 25 16.67 -21.52 -9.97
CA ALA A 25 15.96 -22.51 -9.17
C ALA A 25 14.46 -22.24 -9.06
N ASN A 26 13.98 -21.06 -9.46
CA ASN A 26 12.59 -20.67 -9.30
C ASN A 26 11.64 -21.60 -10.08
N ARG A 27 10.52 -21.92 -9.43
CA ARG A 27 9.41 -22.70 -10.00
C ARG A 27 8.08 -21.97 -9.89
N ASN A 28 8.05 -20.84 -9.20
CA ASN A 28 6.85 -20.06 -8.96
C ASN A 28 6.64 -19.07 -10.11
N LYS A 29 5.39 -18.78 -10.44
CA LYS A 29 5.02 -17.70 -11.36
C LYS A 29 4.64 -16.47 -10.56
N PHE A 30 5.19 -15.33 -10.93
CA PHE A 30 4.90 -14.03 -10.35
C PHE A 30 4.13 -13.16 -11.35
N THR A 31 3.06 -12.52 -10.88
CA THR A 31 2.40 -11.44 -11.61
C THR A 31 2.32 -10.21 -10.73
N PHE A 32 2.81 -9.08 -11.25
CA PHE A 32 2.58 -7.77 -10.66
C PHE A 32 1.22 -7.25 -11.12
N PHE A 33 0.31 -7.04 -10.18
CA PHE A 33 -0.96 -6.37 -10.38
C PHE A 33 -0.78 -4.93 -9.87
N ILE A 34 -0.64 -3.96 -10.77
CA ILE A 34 -0.35 -2.57 -10.40
C ILE A 34 -1.62 -1.75 -10.60
N GLY A 35 -2.06 -1.11 -9.52
CA GLY A 35 -3.16 -0.16 -9.52
C GLY A 35 -2.65 1.28 -9.47
N PHE A 36 -3.24 2.15 -10.26
CA PHE A 36 -3.03 3.59 -10.21
C PHE A 36 -4.39 4.31 -10.22
N ASP A 37 -4.37 5.51 -9.65
CA ASP A 37 -5.50 6.42 -9.63
C ASP A 37 -5.48 7.32 -10.87
N LYS A 38 -6.60 7.98 -11.13
CA LYS A 38 -6.72 8.98 -12.20
C LYS A 38 -5.98 10.25 -11.82
N GLY A 39 -5.41 10.92 -12.81
CA GLY A 39 -4.59 12.11 -12.67
C GLY A 39 -3.11 11.79 -12.51
N ASP A 40 -2.69 10.54 -12.75
CA ASP A 40 -1.27 10.20 -12.67
C ASP A 40 -0.55 10.54 -13.98
N PRO A 41 0.36 11.53 -13.98
CA PRO A 41 1.03 11.98 -15.21
C PRO A 41 1.94 10.91 -15.82
N ILE A 42 2.29 9.84 -15.10
CA ILE A 42 3.06 8.72 -15.64
C ILE A 42 2.14 7.76 -16.42
N TYR A 43 0.95 7.47 -15.89
CA TYR A 43 0.11 6.37 -16.40
C TYR A 43 -1.04 6.81 -17.30
N ASP A 44 -1.46 8.08 -17.21
CA ASP A 44 -2.61 8.62 -17.96
C ASP A 44 -2.27 9.11 -19.37
N LEU A 45 -0.99 9.10 -19.76
CA LEU A 45 -0.53 9.67 -21.03
C LEU A 45 -0.46 8.63 -22.16
N GLY A 46 -1.21 8.85 -23.23
CA GLY A 46 -0.98 8.21 -24.53
C GLY A 46 -0.81 6.69 -24.50
N ASP A 47 0.40 6.19 -24.79
CA ASP A 47 0.76 4.77 -24.87
C ASP A 47 1.48 4.26 -23.60
N SER A 48 1.38 4.98 -22.47
CA SER A 48 2.12 4.71 -21.22
C SER A 48 2.01 3.27 -20.74
N TRP A 49 0.87 2.60 -20.94
CA TRP A 49 0.70 1.21 -20.50
C TRP A 49 1.51 0.23 -21.35
N ASN A 50 1.62 0.48 -22.66
CA ASN A 50 2.48 -0.33 -23.52
C ASN A 50 3.94 -0.04 -23.25
N ASP A 51 4.29 1.23 -23.02
CA ASP A 51 5.64 1.61 -22.63
C ASP A 51 6.03 0.98 -21.29
N PHE A 52 5.13 0.93 -20.31
CA PHE A 52 5.34 0.22 -19.05
C PHE A 52 5.59 -1.27 -19.26
N ARG A 53 4.82 -1.94 -20.11
CA ARG A 53 5.07 -3.37 -20.41
C ARG A 53 6.40 -3.60 -21.13
N LYS A 54 6.82 -2.69 -22.00
CA LYS A 54 8.14 -2.73 -22.67
C LYS A 54 9.26 -2.55 -21.64
N GLU A 55 9.17 -1.53 -20.79
CA GLU A 55 10.14 -1.27 -19.72
C GLU A 55 10.19 -2.40 -18.70
N PHE A 56 9.04 -2.98 -18.31
CA PHE A 56 8.97 -4.13 -17.43
C PHE A 56 9.79 -5.31 -17.97
N LYS A 57 9.58 -5.69 -19.24
CA LYS A 57 10.32 -6.78 -19.87
C LYS A 57 11.81 -6.46 -20.00
N SER A 58 12.14 -5.22 -20.36
CA SER A 58 13.53 -4.76 -20.49
C SER A 58 14.28 -4.85 -19.16
N ASN A 59 13.73 -4.24 -18.10
CA ASN A 59 14.31 -4.23 -16.76
C ASN A 59 14.41 -5.63 -16.17
N ALA A 60 13.38 -6.46 -16.37
CA ALA A 60 13.40 -7.85 -15.91
C ALA A 60 14.49 -8.66 -16.62
N GLY A 61 14.60 -8.53 -17.94
CA GLY A 61 15.62 -9.21 -18.73
C GLY A 61 17.04 -8.81 -18.30
N MET A 62 17.27 -7.52 -18.07
CA MET A 62 18.54 -7.02 -17.55
C MET A 62 18.84 -7.55 -16.15
N GLY A 63 17.90 -7.43 -15.21
CA GLY A 63 18.08 -7.89 -13.83
C GLY A 63 18.38 -9.39 -13.73
N ILE A 64 17.59 -10.22 -14.43
CA ILE A 64 17.76 -11.68 -14.44
C ILE A 64 19.09 -12.07 -15.11
N SER A 65 19.42 -11.45 -16.25
CA SER A 65 20.67 -11.71 -16.97
C SER A 65 21.90 -11.42 -16.10
N TRP A 66 21.94 -10.25 -15.46
CA TRP A 66 23.04 -9.85 -14.58
C TRP A 66 23.19 -10.75 -13.35
N GLN A 67 22.07 -11.19 -12.76
CA GLN A 67 22.12 -12.03 -11.57
C GLN A 67 22.59 -13.46 -11.86
N THR A 68 22.25 -14.01 -13.03
CA THR A 68 22.36 -15.45 -13.27
C THR A 68 23.41 -15.85 -14.30
N GLY A 69 23.85 -14.93 -15.16
CA GLY A 69 24.71 -15.24 -16.31
C GLY A 69 24.07 -16.23 -17.30
N MET A 70 22.74 -16.35 -17.31
CA MET A 70 22.01 -17.24 -18.21
C MET A 70 22.11 -16.77 -19.67
N SER A 71 21.89 -17.71 -20.60
CA SER A 71 21.77 -17.37 -22.01
C SER A 71 20.51 -16.53 -22.27
N PRO A 72 20.52 -15.67 -23.30
CA PRO A 72 19.35 -14.86 -23.66
C PRO A 72 18.06 -15.68 -23.84
N GLU A 73 18.15 -16.89 -24.39
CA GLU A 73 16.98 -17.75 -24.61
C GLU A 73 16.35 -18.21 -23.30
N LYS A 74 17.17 -18.53 -22.28
CA LYS A 74 16.68 -18.91 -20.96
C LYS A 74 16.01 -17.73 -20.26
N VAL A 75 16.61 -16.53 -20.37
CA VAL A 75 16.02 -15.30 -19.81
C VAL A 75 14.67 -15.03 -20.47
N THR A 76 14.58 -15.08 -21.80
CA THR A 76 13.31 -14.91 -22.54
C THR A 76 12.25 -15.91 -22.07
N ASN A 77 12.61 -17.19 -21.92
CA ASN A 77 11.67 -18.20 -21.43
C ASN A 77 11.16 -17.88 -20.00
N ILE A 78 12.01 -17.38 -19.11
CA ILE A 78 11.59 -16.94 -17.76
C ILE A 78 10.59 -15.79 -17.87
N LEU A 79 10.88 -14.78 -18.69
CA LEU A 79 10.00 -13.62 -18.89
C LEU A 79 8.64 -13.98 -19.50
N GLU A 80 8.57 -15.08 -20.27
CA GLU A 80 7.31 -15.52 -20.89
C GLU A 80 6.48 -16.44 -19.99
N THR A 81 7.12 -17.16 -19.07
CA THR A 81 6.45 -18.24 -18.32
C THR A 81 6.32 -17.97 -16.82
N GLN A 82 7.22 -17.18 -16.23
CA GLN A 82 7.33 -17.02 -14.77
C GLN A 82 7.13 -15.59 -14.26
N LEU A 83 7.14 -14.57 -15.13
CA LEU A 83 7.02 -13.19 -14.69
C LEU A 83 6.10 -12.39 -15.61
N ALA A 84 5.06 -11.76 -15.06
CA ALA A 84 4.12 -10.95 -15.81
C ALA A 84 3.73 -9.67 -15.05
N VAL A 85 3.06 -8.76 -15.77
CA VAL A 85 2.49 -7.54 -15.19
C VAL A 85 1.13 -7.25 -15.80
N GLU A 86 0.21 -6.80 -14.95
CA GLU A 86 -1.10 -6.30 -15.28
C GLU A 86 -1.28 -4.90 -14.66
N LEU A 87 -1.85 -3.99 -15.45
CA LEU A 87 -2.05 -2.59 -15.12
C LEU A 87 -3.55 -2.34 -15.04
N HIS A 88 -4.00 -1.72 -13.95
CA HIS A 88 -5.41 -1.48 -13.68
C HIS A 88 -5.62 -0.04 -13.21
N ASP A 89 -6.57 0.64 -13.84
CA ASP A 89 -7.01 1.99 -13.47
C ASP A 89 -8.16 1.88 -12.45
N PHE A 90 -8.02 2.60 -11.34
CA PHE A 90 -9.05 2.75 -10.30
C PHE A 90 -9.36 4.21 -10.01
N GLY A 91 -9.66 5.00 -11.03
CA GLY A 91 -10.03 6.41 -10.87
C GLY A 91 -11.23 6.71 -9.95
N ASP A 92 -11.98 5.69 -9.49
CA ASP A 92 -13.03 5.82 -8.47
C ASP A 92 -12.52 5.66 -7.02
N LEU A 93 -11.24 5.32 -6.82
CA LEU A 93 -10.64 4.98 -5.53
C LEU A 93 -9.53 5.95 -5.10
N ALA A 94 -9.61 7.20 -5.53
CA ALA A 94 -8.67 8.24 -5.16
C ALA A 94 -8.47 8.35 -3.64
N GLY A 95 -7.21 8.31 -3.22
CA GLY A 95 -6.84 8.34 -1.80
C GLY A 95 -7.27 7.12 -0.97
N ALA A 96 -7.68 6.03 -1.61
CA ALA A 96 -8.13 4.80 -0.96
C ALA A 96 -7.25 3.57 -1.31
N PRO A 97 -5.93 3.60 -0.99
CA PRO A 97 -5.01 2.53 -1.34
C PRO A 97 -5.44 1.15 -0.83
N SER A 98 -6.06 1.05 0.35
CA SER A 98 -6.52 -0.23 0.89
C SER A 98 -7.68 -0.81 0.07
N GLN A 99 -8.49 0.04 -0.56
CA GLN A 99 -9.53 -0.41 -1.51
C GLN A 99 -8.93 -0.81 -2.86
N VAL A 100 -7.86 -0.15 -3.31
CA VAL A 100 -7.10 -0.59 -4.48
C VAL A 100 -6.50 -1.98 -4.23
N VAL A 101 -5.88 -2.22 -3.07
CA VAL A 101 -5.39 -3.57 -2.67
C VAL A 101 -6.52 -4.59 -2.73
N ASN A 102 -7.72 -4.27 -2.23
CA ASN A 102 -8.88 -5.16 -2.30
C ASN A 102 -9.22 -5.55 -3.75
N ARG A 103 -9.23 -4.59 -4.67
CA ARG A 103 -9.52 -4.85 -6.10
C ARG A 103 -8.44 -5.72 -6.74
N LEU A 104 -7.17 -5.37 -6.53
CA LEU A 104 -6.04 -6.12 -7.07
C LEU A 104 -5.96 -7.56 -6.52
N ALA A 105 -6.23 -7.74 -5.23
CA ALA A 105 -6.29 -9.06 -4.61
C ALA A 105 -7.46 -9.92 -5.17
N GLY A 106 -8.61 -9.30 -5.44
CA GLY A 106 -9.73 -9.95 -6.12
C GLY A 106 -9.36 -10.43 -7.53
N LEU A 107 -8.70 -9.56 -8.32
CA LEU A 107 -8.19 -9.90 -9.65
C LEU A 107 -7.19 -11.06 -9.61
N ALA A 108 -6.24 -11.03 -8.67
CA ALA A 108 -5.28 -12.11 -8.47
C ALA A 108 -5.97 -13.44 -8.07
N TYR A 109 -6.96 -13.37 -7.18
CA TYR A 109 -7.75 -14.52 -6.77
C TYR A 109 -8.52 -15.15 -7.95
N ASP A 110 -9.19 -14.32 -8.75
CA ASP A 110 -9.97 -14.75 -9.93
C ASP A 110 -9.06 -15.31 -11.03
N ALA A 111 -7.85 -14.77 -11.19
CA ALA A 111 -6.81 -15.31 -12.07
C ALA A 111 -6.19 -16.64 -11.55
N GLY A 112 -6.60 -17.11 -10.37
CA GLY A 112 -6.21 -18.39 -9.81
C GLY A 112 -4.77 -18.42 -9.28
N PHE A 113 -4.30 -17.31 -8.71
CA PHE A 113 -3.09 -17.28 -7.91
C PHE A 113 -3.34 -17.84 -6.51
N ASP A 114 -2.32 -18.50 -5.95
CA ASP A 114 -2.44 -19.15 -4.64
C ASP A 114 -2.01 -18.24 -3.50
N TYR A 115 -1.03 -17.37 -3.74
CA TYR A 115 -0.57 -16.41 -2.75
C TYR A 115 -0.65 -14.98 -3.28
N ILE A 116 -0.96 -14.06 -2.37
CA ILE A 116 -1.16 -12.64 -2.65
C ILE A 116 -0.28 -11.85 -1.67
N TYR A 117 0.56 -10.97 -2.22
CA TYR A 117 1.44 -10.10 -1.47
C TYR A 117 1.05 -8.65 -1.75
N GLN A 118 0.63 -7.94 -0.70
CA GLN A 118 0.49 -6.49 -0.74
C GLN A 118 1.87 -5.87 -0.56
N ILE A 119 2.29 -5.07 -1.54
CA ILE A 119 3.56 -4.35 -1.55
C ILE A 119 3.38 -2.93 -2.09
N ASN A 120 4.26 -2.02 -1.70
CA ASN A 120 4.25 -0.66 -2.25
C ASN A 120 5.36 -0.52 -3.29
N ASP A 121 5.21 0.40 -4.23
CA ASP A 121 6.20 0.71 -5.26
C ASP A 121 7.49 1.36 -4.72
N ASP A 122 7.49 1.87 -3.49
CA ASP A 122 8.63 2.41 -2.74
C ASP A 122 9.30 1.42 -1.78
N THR A 123 9.17 0.12 -2.04
CA THR A 123 9.71 -0.93 -1.17
C THR A 123 11.04 -1.46 -1.68
N GLU A 124 12.04 -1.61 -0.83
CA GLU A 124 13.25 -2.36 -1.13
C GLU A 124 13.22 -3.73 -0.45
N ILE A 125 13.31 -4.80 -1.24
CA ILE A 125 13.37 -6.17 -0.74
C ILE A 125 14.83 -6.58 -0.52
N GLU A 126 15.24 -6.66 0.74
CA GLU A 126 16.63 -6.94 1.11
C GLU A 126 16.93 -8.44 1.18
N THR A 127 15.93 -9.22 1.58
CA THR A 127 16.12 -10.66 1.85
C THR A 127 15.84 -11.51 0.63
N LYS A 128 16.82 -12.31 0.21
CA LYS A 128 16.64 -13.30 -0.86
C LYS A 128 15.70 -14.42 -0.43
N GLN A 129 14.94 -14.94 -1.39
CA GLN A 129 14.05 -16.10 -1.22
C GLN A 129 12.99 -15.93 -0.12
N TRP A 130 12.59 -14.68 0.13
CA TRP A 130 11.56 -14.32 1.11
C TRP A 130 10.25 -15.09 0.89
N HIS A 131 9.82 -15.22 -0.37
CA HIS A 131 8.55 -15.84 -0.74
C HIS A 131 8.48 -17.32 -0.29
N LEU A 132 9.57 -18.07 -0.41
CA LEU A 132 9.61 -19.47 0.05
C LEU A 132 9.43 -19.58 1.56
N LYS A 133 9.97 -18.63 2.34
CA LYS A 133 9.80 -18.58 3.79
C LYS A 133 8.33 -18.31 4.15
N PHE A 134 7.71 -17.33 3.50
CA PHE A 134 6.31 -16.99 3.70
C PHE A 134 5.36 -18.12 3.31
N MET A 135 5.54 -18.71 2.13
CA MET A 135 4.76 -19.86 1.67
C MET A 135 4.88 -21.03 2.66
N LYS A 136 6.10 -21.33 3.13
CA LYS A 136 6.33 -22.39 4.11
C LYS A 136 5.63 -22.11 5.44
N ALA A 137 5.70 -20.88 5.95
CA ALA A 137 5.05 -20.50 7.20
C ALA A 137 3.53 -20.75 7.14
N LEU A 138 2.88 -20.23 6.10
CA LEU A 138 1.44 -20.41 5.89
C LEU A 138 1.07 -21.89 5.66
N ALA A 139 1.79 -22.61 4.80
CA ALA A 139 1.55 -24.03 4.53
C ALA A 139 1.68 -24.91 5.77
N SER A 140 2.55 -24.51 6.71
CA SER A 140 2.80 -25.22 7.96
C SER A 140 1.86 -24.87 9.12
N ASN A 141 0.84 -24.03 8.90
CA ASN A 141 -0.07 -23.63 9.98
C ASN A 141 -0.73 -24.87 10.63
N PRO A 142 -0.64 -25.01 11.97
CA PRO A 142 -1.06 -26.22 12.68
C PRO A 142 -2.58 -26.39 12.81
N VAL A 143 -3.36 -25.33 12.58
CA VAL A 143 -4.83 -25.38 12.66
C VAL A 143 -5.44 -25.76 11.31
N PHE A 144 -4.97 -25.11 10.24
CA PHE A 144 -5.40 -25.38 8.87
C PHE A 144 -4.32 -24.92 7.90
N PRO A 145 -3.87 -25.77 6.94
CA PRO A 145 -2.85 -25.38 5.98
C PRO A 145 -3.21 -24.11 5.24
N ASN A 146 -2.24 -23.22 5.06
CA ASN A 146 -2.39 -21.92 4.42
C ASN A 146 -3.37 -20.96 5.12
N PHE A 147 -3.70 -21.20 6.38
CA PHE A 147 -4.44 -20.24 7.20
C PHE A 147 -3.49 -19.23 7.85
N GLY A 148 -3.91 -17.97 7.95
CA GLY A 148 -3.13 -16.92 8.60
C GLY A 148 -2.64 -15.83 7.65
N VAL A 149 -1.74 -15.01 8.18
CA VAL A 149 -1.01 -13.97 7.47
C VAL A 149 0.47 -14.05 7.85
N THR A 150 1.34 -13.69 6.92
CA THR A 150 2.78 -13.53 7.15
C THR A 150 3.26 -12.25 6.51
N GLY A 151 4.48 -11.80 6.82
CA GLY A 151 5.06 -10.62 6.19
C GLY A 151 6.50 -10.40 6.64
N PRO A 152 7.22 -9.50 5.96
CA PRO A 152 8.55 -9.11 6.36
C PRO A 152 8.49 -8.24 7.62
N THR A 153 9.66 -8.02 8.20
CA THR A 153 9.88 -6.92 9.14
C THR A 153 10.21 -5.67 8.35
N ASP A 154 9.40 -4.63 8.53
CA ASP A 154 9.70 -3.28 8.07
C ASP A 154 10.57 -2.60 9.13
N SER A 155 11.79 -2.19 8.74
CA SER A 155 12.75 -1.56 9.65
C SER A 155 12.23 -0.25 10.26
N LEU A 156 11.29 0.42 9.59
CA LEU A 156 10.68 1.66 10.05
C LEU A 156 9.39 1.42 10.86
N ASN A 157 8.74 0.27 10.66
CA ASN A 157 7.52 -0.09 11.40
C ASN A 157 7.43 -1.59 11.72
N PRO A 158 8.18 -2.08 12.73
CA PRO A 158 8.22 -3.50 13.05
C PRO A 158 6.95 -4.03 13.74
N LYS A 159 6.02 -3.14 14.12
CA LYS A 159 4.84 -3.51 14.92
C LYS A 159 3.70 -4.10 14.10
N ILE A 160 3.54 -3.67 12.85
CA ILE A 160 2.44 -4.07 11.96
C ILE A 160 2.99 -4.57 10.62
N PHE A 161 2.19 -5.32 9.88
CA PHE A 161 2.49 -5.67 8.51
C PHE A 161 2.10 -4.53 7.58
N THR A 162 3.08 -3.70 7.23
CA THR A 162 2.96 -2.75 6.11
C THR A 162 2.96 -3.47 4.75
N HIS A 163 3.31 -4.77 4.77
CA HIS A 163 3.50 -5.65 3.62
C HIS A 163 2.93 -7.04 3.93
N ALA A 164 1.63 -7.20 3.81
CA ALA A 164 0.98 -8.46 4.17
C ALA A 164 1.04 -9.49 3.03
N PHE A 165 1.42 -10.72 3.37
CA PHE A 165 1.43 -11.88 2.49
C PHE A 165 0.43 -12.92 3.00
N VAL A 166 -0.50 -13.31 2.15
CA VAL A 166 -1.57 -14.27 2.47
C VAL A 166 -1.69 -15.33 1.38
N HIS A 167 -2.32 -16.45 1.71
CA HIS A 167 -2.81 -17.39 0.71
C HIS A 167 -4.26 -17.05 0.33
N ARG A 168 -4.72 -17.50 -0.84
CA ARG A 168 -6.09 -17.30 -1.35
C ARG A 168 -7.20 -17.72 -0.39
N THR A 169 -6.92 -18.62 0.54
CA THR A 169 -7.81 -19.00 1.66
C THR A 169 -8.21 -17.81 2.53
N HIS A 170 -7.39 -16.75 2.58
CA HIS A 170 -7.76 -15.48 3.21
C HIS A 170 -8.97 -14.86 2.50
N ILE A 171 -8.92 -14.75 1.16
CA ILE A 171 -10.04 -14.23 0.35
C ILE A 171 -11.25 -15.17 0.43
N GLU A 172 -11.05 -16.49 0.44
CA GLU A 172 -12.15 -17.45 0.65
C GLU A 172 -12.84 -17.29 2.01
N ALA A 173 -12.08 -16.94 3.05
CA ALA A 173 -12.60 -16.80 4.40
C ALA A 173 -13.25 -15.44 4.62
N ILE A 174 -12.55 -14.35 4.27
CA ILE A 174 -12.95 -12.96 4.57
C ILE A 174 -13.80 -12.34 3.45
N GLY A 175 -13.54 -12.69 2.19
CA GLY A 175 -14.18 -12.13 1.00
C GLY A 175 -13.41 -10.99 0.31
N SER A 176 -12.43 -10.39 0.99
CA SER A 176 -11.56 -9.33 0.49
C SER A 176 -10.22 -9.37 1.25
N PHE A 177 -9.23 -8.57 0.83
CA PHE A 177 -7.93 -8.50 1.49
C PHE A 177 -7.99 -7.70 2.80
N PHE A 178 -8.79 -6.63 2.81
CA PHE A 178 -9.11 -5.78 3.94
C PHE A 178 -10.62 -5.52 3.99
N PRO A 179 -11.19 -5.24 5.18
CA PRO A 179 -12.55 -4.73 5.27
C PRO A 179 -12.76 -3.45 4.44
N SER A 180 -13.93 -3.32 3.81
CA SER A 180 -14.30 -2.13 3.02
C SER A 180 -14.35 -0.84 3.86
N THR A 181 -14.38 -0.98 5.19
CA THR A 181 -14.39 0.13 6.15
C THR A 181 -13.06 0.90 6.17
N PHE A 182 -11.94 0.29 5.76
CA PHE A 182 -10.63 0.95 5.76
C PHE A 182 -10.26 1.46 4.38
N LYS A 183 -10.24 2.78 4.18
CA LYS A 183 -9.80 3.38 2.92
C LYS A 183 -8.27 3.46 2.82
N ASN A 184 -7.60 3.83 3.90
CA ASN A 184 -6.16 3.99 3.99
C ASN A 184 -5.59 3.39 5.28
N TRP A 185 -5.37 4.18 6.32
CA TRP A 185 -4.84 3.74 7.60
C TRP A 185 -5.76 2.68 8.25
N TRP A 186 -5.23 1.97 9.24
CA TRP A 186 -5.87 0.91 10.02
C TRP A 186 -6.05 -0.45 9.31
N SER A 187 -5.88 -0.54 8.00
CA SER A 187 -5.87 -1.83 7.28
C SER A 187 -4.74 -2.75 7.77
N ASP A 188 -3.57 -2.17 7.99
CA ASP A 188 -2.35 -2.88 8.40
C ASP A 188 -2.47 -3.36 9.86
N ASP A 189 -3.03 -2.52 10.74
CA ASP A 189 -3.38 -2.90 12.11
C ASP A 189 -4.36 -4.07 12.14
N TRP A 190 -5.40 -4.01 11.30
CA TRP A 190 -6.41 -5.05 11.22
C TRP A 190 -5.81 -6.38 10.76
N ILE A 191 -5.09 -6.41 9.64
CA ILE A 191 -4.55 -7.67 9.11
C ILE A 191 -3.51 -8.27 10.06
N SER A 192 -2.71 -7.42 10.73
CA SER A 192 -1.72 -7.85 11.73
C SER A 192 -2.37 -8.53 12.94
N THR A 193 -3.66 -8.27 13.19
CA THR A 193 -4.34 -8.65 14.44
C THR A 193 -5.41 -9.71 14.24
N VAL A 194 -6.15 -9.69 13.11
CA VAL A 194 -7.40 -10.46 12.94
C VAL A 194 -7.23 -11.98 13.09
N TYR A 195 -6.05 -12.49 12.77
CA TYR A 195 -5.70 -13.91 12.88
C TYR A 195 -5.26 -14.33 14.29
N GLY A 196 -4.92 -13.37 15.16
CA GLY A 196 -4.29 -13.61 16.45
C GLY A 196 -2.84 -14.05 16.34
N GLU A 197 -2.09 -13.94 17.44
CA GLU A 197 -0.63 -14.14 17.48
C GLU A 197 -0.17 -15.50 16.90
N LYS A 198 -0.93 -16.57 17.15
CA LYS A 198 -0.58 -17.94 16.70
C LYS A 198 -0.70 -18.16 15.20
N HIS A 199 -1.35 -17.24 14.47
CA HIS A 199 -1.61 -17.35 13.03
C HIS A 199 -1.18 -16.09 12.26
N THR A 200 -0.42 -15.22 12.94
CA THR A 200 0.28 -14.06 12.38
C THR A 200 1.78 -14.36 12.41
N PHE A 201 2.33 -14.85 11.31
CA PHE A 201 3.71 -15.32 11.22
C PHE A 201 4.67 -14.18 10.88
N ARG A 202 5.40 -13.68 11.88
CA ARG A 202 6.39 -12.61 11.68
C ARG A 202 7.76 -13.19 11.38
N HIS A 203 8.38 -12.73 10.30
CA HIS A 203 9.73 -13.13 9.93
C HIS A 203 10.73 -12.00 10.20
N ALA A 204 11.37 -12.06 11.37
CA ALA A 204 12.49 -11.16 11.70
C ALA A 204 13.73 -11.40 10.82
N ASP A 205 13.76 -12.52 10.08
CA ASP A 205 14.83 -12.88 9.15
C ASP A 205 14.46 -12.57 7.68
N VAL A 206 13.36 -11.83 7.45
CA VAL A 206 12.97 -11.26 6.17
C VAL A 206 12.79 -9.76 6.35
N GLN A 207 13.71 -9.00 5.78
CA GLN A 207 13.79 -7.55 5.91
C GLN A 207 13.37 -6.87 4.62
N ILE A 208 12.69 -5.73 4.79
CA ILE A 208 12.44 -4.73 3.76
C ILE A 208 12.77 -3.34 4.31
N THR A 209 13.04 -2.41 3.40
CA THR A 209 13.12 -0.98 3.71
C THR A 209 12.05 -0.23 2.93
N HIS A 210 11.39 0.73 3.58
CA HIS A 210 10.36 1.56 2.97
C HIS A 210 10.92 2.95 2.66
N ASN A 211 11.06 3.29 1.38
CA ASN A 211 11.63 4.55 0.91
C ASN A 211 10.58 5.66 0.86
N VAL A 212 10.04 6.02 2.03
CA VAL A 212 8.96 7.01 2.18
C VAL A 212 9.29 8.39 1.59
N GLU A 213 10.58 8.72 1.41
CA GLU A 213 11.02 10.00 0.82
C GLU A 213 10.91 10.02 -0.70
N ALA A 214 10.93 8.85 -1.37
CA ALA A 214 10.91 8.75 -2.82
C ALA A 214 9.57 9.20 -3.45
N GLN A 215 8.53 9.35 -2.64
CA GLN A 215 7.17 9.66 -3.10
C GLN A 215 6.62 11.01 -2.61
N LYS A 216 7.42 11.81 -1.88
CA LYS A 216 6.93 13.07 -1.31
C LYS A 216 7.00 14.18 -2.36
N THR A 217 5.85 14.56 -2.91
CA THR A 217 5.73 15.70 -3.84
C THR A 217 5.48 17.03 -3.12
N SER A 218 4.80 17.05 -1.96
CA SER A 218 4.51 18.30 -1.22
C SER A 218 3.85 18.12 0.17
N GLY A 219 4.25 17.13 0.98
CA GLY A 219 3.70 16.95 2.33
C GLY A 219 4.24 15.74 3.08
N TRP A 220 3.88 15.61 4.37
CA TRP A 220 4.27 14.46 5.20
C TRP A 220 3.52 13.16 4.84
N ASN A 221 2.32 13.27 4.27
CA ASN A 221 1.45 12.15 3.92
C ASN A 221 1.12 12.16 2.42
N ARG A 222 0.96 10.97 1.82
CA ARG A 222 0.55 10.82 0.40
C ARG A 222 -0.92 11.19 0.17
N TYR A 223 -1.75 11.03 1.19
CA TYR A 223 -3.20 11.20 1.14
C TYR A 223 -3.71 11.73 2.48
N ASP A 224 -4.92 12.28 2.48
CA ASP A 224 -5.62 12.64 3.71
C ASP A 224 -5.96 11.39 4.53
N ILE A 225 -5.50 11.38 5.78
CA ILE A 225 -5.68 10.24 6.68
C ILE A 225 -7.16 10.16 7.11
N ASP A 226 -7.76 8.98 6.96
CA ASP A 226 -9.10 8.70 7.49
C ASP A 226 -9.01 8.29 8.97
N TYR A 227 -9.01 9.29 9.86
CA TYR A 227 -9.03 9.05 11.31
C TYR A 227 -10.34 8.42 11.80
N SER A 228 -11.43 8.49 11.01
CA SER A 228 -12.72 7.94 11.44
C SER A 228 -12.72 6.42 11.45
N ALA A 229 -11.89 5.80 10.60
CA ALA A 229 -11.73 4.34 10.53
C ALA A 229 -11.22 3.72 11.84
N GLN A 230 -10.51 4.48 12.69
CA GLN A 230 -10.03 3.99 14.00
C GLN A 230 -11.17 3.48 14.89
N TYR A 231 -12.32 4.18 14.87
CA TYR A 231 -13.48 3.83 15.70
C TYR A 231 -14.13 2.51 15.28
N PHE A 232 -13.80 2.02 14.09
CA PHE A 232 -14.30 0.75 13.57
C PHE A 232 -13.31 -0.40 13.72
N LEU A 233 -12.03 -0.14 14.02
CA LEU A 233 -10.98 -1.16 14.05
C LEU A 233 -11.33 -2.34 14.96
N GLU A 234 -11.73 -2.08 16.20
CA GLU A 234 -12.09 -3.14 17.15
C GLU A 234 -13.29 -3.96 16.66
N LYS A 235 -14.30 -3.29 16.11
CA LYS A 235 -15.49 -3.94 15.55
C LYS A 235 -15.11 -4.83 14.37
N GLU A 236 -14.29 -4.34 13.45
CA GLU A 236 -13.83 -5.09 12.26
C GLU A 236 -12.93 -6.27 12.65
N ILE A 237 -12.09 -6.14 13.69
CA ILE A 237 -11.31 -7.27 14.22
C ILE A 237 -12.24 -8.36 14.76
N ARG A 238 -13.25 -7.97 15.58
CA ARG A 238 -14.23 -8.93 16.12
C ARG A 238 -15.03 -9.61 15.01
N GLN A 239 -15.46 -8.85 14.00
CA GLN A 239 -16.19 -9.39 12.85
C GLN A 239 -15.32 -10.34 12.02
N GLY A 240 -14.09 -9.94 11.71
CA GLY A 240 -13.12 -10.79 11.02
C GLY A 240 -12.87 -12.10 11.77
N PHE A 241 -12.67 -12.04 13.10
CA PHE A 241 -12.47 -13.22 13.92
C PHE A 241 -13.67 -14.21 13.88
N VAL A 242 -14.90 -13.69 13.92
CA VAL A 242 -16.12 -14.51 13.78
C VAL A 242 -16.18 -15.16 12.41
N THR A 243 -15.85 -14.41 11.36
CA THR A 243 -15.82 -14.88 9.97
C THR A 243 -14.77 -15.99 9.79
N LEU A 244 -13.55 -15.81 10.30
CA LEU A 244 -12.50 -16.83 10.27
C LEU A 244 -12.91 -18.13 11.00
N ASN A 245 -13.55 -18.02 12.16
CA ASN A 245 -14.06 -19.20 12.87
C ASN A 245 -15.14 -19.94 12.10
N ARG A 246 -16.04 -19.20 11.43
CA ARG A 246 -17.05 -19.81 10.58
C ARG A 246 -16.41 -20.58 9.43
N PHE A 247 -15.39 -19.99 8.79
CA PHE A 247 -14.61 -20.65 7.74
C PHE A 247 -13.96 -21.95 8.24
N LEU A 248 -13.24 -21.91 9.37
CA LEU A 248 -12.58 -23.09 9.95
C LEU A 248 -13.58 -24.20 10.29
N ARG A 249 -14.69 -23.86 10.95
CA ARG A 249 -15.75 -24.83 11.27
C ARG A 249 -16.36 -25.45 10.02
N GLY A 250 -16.59 -24.66 8.98
CA GLY A 250 -17.07 -25.14 7.69
C GLY A 250 -16.12 -26.12 6.99
N ARG A 251 -14.82 -26.09 7.34
CA ARG A 251 -13.79 -27.01 6.84
C ARG A 251 -13.46 -28.15 7.82
N GLY A 252 -14.23 -28.28 8.92
CA GLY A 252 -13.98 -29.29 9.96
C GLY A 252 -12.70 -29.04 10.77
N ALA A 253 -12.11 -27.85 10.69
CA ALA A 253 -10.93 -27.46 11.45
C ALA A 253 -11.31 -26.94 12.84
N PRO A 254 -10.40 -27.02 13.83
CA PRO A 254 -10.60 -26.40 15.13
C PRO A 254 -10.88 -24.91 14.99
N GLY A 255 -11.86 -24.40 15.73
CA GLY A 255 -12.07 -22.96 15.85
C GLY A 255 -10.89 -22.30 16.56
N LEU A 256 -10.67 -21.03 16.27
CA LEU A 256 -9.76 -20.21 17.05
C LEU A 256 -10.36 -20.00 18.45
N PRO A 257 -9.57 -20.04 19.53
CA PRO A 257 -10.05 -19.59 20.83
C PRO A 257 -10.50 -18.15 20.68
N LEU A 258 -11.66 -17.79 21.24
CA LEU A 258 -12.06 -16.38 21.31
C LEU A 258 -10.83 -15.60 21.73
N PRO A 259 -10.44 -14.55 20.99
CA PRO A 259 -9.26 -13.83 21.40
C PRO A 259 -9.59 -13.28 22.79
N ASP A 260 -8.59 -13.01 23.60
CA ASP A 260 -8.78 -12.31 24.87
C ASP A 260 -9.20 -10.83 24.61
N VAL A 261 -10.17 -10.59 23.73
CA VAL A 261 -10.69 -9.26 23.33
C VAL A 261 -11.53 -8.63 24.44
N CYS A 262 -11.72 -9.32 25.57
CA CYS A 262 -12.20 -8.68 26.80
C CYS A 262 -11.05 -8.18 27.69
N GLY A 263 -9.79 -8.42 27.34
CA GLY A 263 -8.64 -7.91 28.06
C GLY A 263 -7.33 -8.26 27.34
N PHE A 264 -6.68 -7.23 26.80
CA PHE A 264 -5.34 -7.23 26.21
C PHE A 264 -5.21 -7.65 24.72
N SER A 265 -5.34 -6.66 23.84
CA SER A 265 -4.39 -6.52 22.72
C SER A 265 -3.39 -5.44 23.13
N PRO A 266 -2.09 -5.76 23.35
CA PRO A 266 -1.05 -4.77 23.63
C PRO A 266 -1.03 -3.65 22.59
N ALA A 267 -1.44 -3.94 21.35
CA ALA A 267 -1.54 -2.96 20.28
C ALA A 267 -2.63 -1.91 20.54
N VAL A 268 -3.74 -2.21 21.23
CA VAL A 268 -4.80 -1.21 21.49
C VAL A 268 -4.41 -0.23 22.59
N GLY A 269 -3.68 -0.68 23.61
CA GLY A 269 -3.06 0.21 24.60
C GLY A 269 -1.98 1.11 23.97
N ASP A 270 -1.16 0.53 23.09
CA ASP A 270 -0.20 1.27 22.28
C ASP A 270 -0.87 2.20 21.25
N LEU A 271 -2.06 1.87 20.75
CA LEU A 271 -2.83 2.72 19.82
C LEU A 271 -3.32 4.01 20.49
N VAL A 272 -3.60 3.97 21.79
CA VAL A 272 -3.85 5.18 22.60
C VAL A 272 -2.56 6.00 22.79
N ALA A 273 -1.40 5.35 22.86
CA ALA A 273 -0.12 6.05 22.84
C ALA A 273 0.21 6.61 21.44
N HIS A 274 -0.13 5.90 20.36
CA HIS A 274 -0.04 6.39 18.98
C HIS A 274 -0.99 7.56 18.73
N ARG A 275 -2.17 7.61 19.37
CA ARG A 275 -3.02 8.81 19.38
C ARG A 275 -2.26 10.02 19.91
N HIS A 276 -1.61 9.88 21.07
CA HIS A 276 -0.83 11.00 21.63
C HIS A 276 0.36 11.37 20.75
N GLN A 277 1.07 10.38 20.20
CA GLN A 277 2.23 10.63 19.35
C GLN A 277 1.86 11.24 18.00
N ALA A 278 0.75 10.82 17.39
CA ALA A 278 0.22 11.39 16.15
C ALA A 278 -0.33 12.81 16.38
N GLU A 279 -1.05 13.06 17.49
CA GLU A 279 -1.49 14.39 17.89
C GLU A 279 -0.29 15.34 18.13
N VAL A 280 0.78 14.84 18.78
CA VAL A 280 2.03 15.60 19.02
C VAL A 280 2.79 15.87 17.73
N LEU A 281 2.90 14.90 16.82
CA LEU A 281 3.57 15.08 15.53
C LEU A 281 2.79 16.04 14.61
N ALA A 282 1.46 15.94 14.59
CA ALA A 282 0.60 16.87 13.84
C ALA A 282 0.70 18.30 14.38
N ALA A 283 0.67 18.48 15.71
CA ALA A 283 0.85 19.79 16.33
C ALA A 283 2.25 20.38 16.09
N ARG A 284 3.29 19.55 16.08
CA ARG A 284 4.66 19.98 15.78
C ARG A 284 4.83 20.37 14.32
N ALA A 285 4.25 19.61 13.38
CA ALA A 285 4.29 19.94 11.96
C ALA A 285 3.57 21.26 11.67
N GLN A 286 2.41 21.51 12.28
CA GLN A 286 1.71 22.79 12.19
C GLN A 286 2.55 23.95 12.75
N GLY A 287 3.19 23.75 13.91
CA GLY A 287 4.06 24.78 14.50
C GLY A 287 5.31 25.09 13.66
N GLU A 288 5.94 24.08 13.06
CA GLU A 288 7.10 24.26 12.17
C GLU A 288 6.71 24.97 10.86
N GLU A 289 5.51 24.69 10.33
CA GLU A 289 4.97 25.37 9.14
C GLU A 289 4.60 26.84 9.44
N GLU A 290 3.96 27.12 10.57
CA GLU A 290 3.66 28.49 11.02
C GLU A 290 4.94 29.30 11.27
N ALA A 291 5.95 28.69 11.89
CA ALA A 291 7.25 29.32 12.12
C ALA A 291 7.98 29.62 10.79
N GLY A 292 7.98 28.68 9.85
CA GLY A 292 8.55 28.88 8.51
C GLY A 292 7.84 29.99 7.72
N ARG A 293 6.50 30.06 7.80
CA ARG A 293 5.74 31.18 7.21
C ARG A 293 6.08 32.51 7.87
N ALA A 294 6.21 32.55 9.19
CA ALA A 294 6.56 33.77 9.92
C ALA A 294 7.98 34.26 9.55
N GLU A 295 8.95 33.36 9.49
CA GLU A 295 10.32 33.67 9.07
C GLU A 295 10.37 34.17 7.61
N TYR A 296 9.60 33.54 6.72
CA TYR A 296 9.47 33.98 5.33
C TYR A 296 8.88 35.40 5.22
N GLN A 297 7.83 35.70 5.99
CA GLN A 297 7.21 37.04 6.02
C GLN A 297 8.17 38.10 6.62
N GLU A 298 8.95 37.75 7.65
CA GLU A 298 9.97 38.64 8.20
C GLU A 298 11.09 38.92 7.18
N ASN A 299 11.51 37.90 6.44
CA ASN A 299 12.51 38.04 5.38
C ASN A 299 12.00 38.91 4.22
N LEU A 300 10.74 38.75 3.82
CA LEU A 300 10.09 39.63 2.83
C LEU A 300 10.02 41.09 3.31
N ALA A 301 9.67 41.31 4.59
CA ALA A 301 9.64 42.64 5.20
C ALA A 301 11.03 43.30 5.24
N ARG A 302 12.09 42.55 5.57
CA ARG A 302 13.48 43.04 5.55
C ARG A 302 13.95 43.45 4.15
N LEU A 303 13.45 42.78 3.12
CA LEU A 303 13.75 43.10 1.72
C LEU A 303 12.88 44.24 1.16
N GLY A 304 11.98 44.82 1.96
CA GLY A 304 11.05 45.88 1.52
C GLY A 304 9.97 45.38 0.56
N LEU A 305 9.77 44.07 0.46
CA LEU A 305 8.80 43.41 -0.41
C LEU A 305 7.54 43.11 0.43
N VAL A 306 6.66 44.09 0.60
CA VAL A 306 5.38 43.85 1.29
C VAL A 306 4.42 43.17 0.33
N VAL A 307 4.13 41.89 0.57
CA VAL A 307 3.03 41.18 -0.10
C VAL A 307 1.80 41.31 0.79
N ALA A 308 0.71 41.87 0.28
CA ALA A 308 -0.54 41.95 1.02
C ALA A 308 -1.02 40.53 1.38
N PRO A 309 -1.53 40.27 2.60
CA PRO A 309 -2.07 38.97 2.94
C PRO A 309 -3.23 38.63 1.99
N PRO A 310 -3.42 37.35 1.62
CA PRO A 310 -4.57 36.96 0.81
C PRO A 310 -5.86 37.35 1.53
N PRO A 311 -6.91 37.75 0.79
CA PRO A 311 -8.16 38.19 1.39
C PRO A 311 -8.76 37.04 2.21
N GLY A 312 -8.88 37.25 3.52
CA GLY A 312 -9.53 36.31 4.42
C GLY A 312 -11.00 36.16 4.04
N GLY A 313 -11.47 34.91 3.92
CA GLY A 313 -12.87 34.58 3.72
C GLY A 313 -13.72 35.07 4.90
N GLY A 314 -14.27 36.27 4.77
CA GLY A 314 -15.32 36.79 5.63
C GLY A 314 -16.61 36.04 5.34
N GLY A 315 -17.21 35.48 6.38
CA GLY A 315 -18.58 34.99 6.31
C GLY A 315 -19.53 36.18 6.19
N ASP A 316 -20.36 36.19 5.13
CA ASP A 316 -21.40 37.18 4.95
C ASP A 316 -22.79 36.58 5.20
N SER A 317 -23.48 37.23 6.14
CA SER A 317 -24.92 37.22 6.31
C SER A 317 -25.59 38.11 5.27
N ASP A 318 -26.51 37.52 4.51
CA ASP A 318 -27.83 38.04 4.10
C ASP A 318 -27.95 39.44 3.44
N SER A 319 -28.30 39.48 2.13
CA SER A 319 -29.53 40.12 1.60
C SER A 319 -29.51 40.37 0.07
N GLY A 320 -30.54 39.86 -0.61
CA GLY A 320 -31.28 40.47 -1.73
C GLY A 320 -30.60 41.04 -2.99
N GLY A 321 -30.99 40.47 -4.15
CA GLY A 321 -31.39 41.28 -5.32
C GLY A 321 -30.65 41.06 -6.64
N GLY A 322 -31.31 40.33 -7.56
CA GLY A 322 -31.46 40.61 -9.00
C GLY A 322 -30.25 40.86 -9.92
N GLY A 323 -30.16 40.08 -11.01
CA GLY A 323 -29.48 40.47 -12.25
C GLY A 323 -28.82 39.31 -12.99
N ASP A 324 -29.38 38.96 -14.16
CA ASP A 324 -28.77 38.10 -15.17
C ASP A 324 -27.51 38.76 -15.77
N ASP A 325 -26.47 37.95 -16.03
CA ASP A 325 -25.69 37.86 -17.29
C ASP A 325 -24.29 37.24 -17.04
N ASP A 326 -24.17 36.00 -17.46
CA ASP A 326 -23.16 35.41 -18.37
C ASP A 326 -21.62 35.57 -18.18
N ILE A 327 -20.94 34.45 -18.51
CA ILE A 327 -19.52 34.24 -18.86
C ILE A 327 -18.47 34.19 -17.72
N GLY A 328 -17.80 33.03 -17.62
CA GLY A 328 -16.34 33.00 -17.49
C GLY A 328 -15.72 32.03 -16.47
N GLY A 329 -15.20 30.91 -16.99
CA GLY A 329 -13.89 30.33 -16.65
C GLY A 329 -13.49 30.24 -15.17
N GLY A 330 -13.82 29.10 -14.54
CA GLY A 330 -13.15 28.66 -13.31
C GLY A 330 -12.02 27.69 -13.64
N LEU A 331 -10.78 28.17 -13.59
CA LEU A 331 -9.57 27.35 -13.50
C LEU A 331 -9.65 26.48 -12.24
N GLY A 332 -10.03 25.22 -12.41
CA GLY A 332 -9.81 24.18 -11.41
C GLY A 332 -8.32 23.88 -11.37
N ILE A 333 -7.66 24.29 -10.29
CA ILE A 333 -6.33 23.80 -9.95
C ILE A 333 -6.56 22.42 -9.34
N ASP A 334 -6.45 21.39 -10.18
CA ASP A 334 -6.44 20.01 -9.75
C ASP A 334 -5.12 19.73 -9.02
N PHE A 335 -5.22 19.27 -7.76
CA PHE A 335 -4.09 18.80 -6.99
C PHE A 335 -3.79 17.35 -7.40
N GLU A 336 -2.62 17.12 -8.01
CA GLU A 336 -2.08 15.80 -8.35
C GLU A 336 -1.84 14.99 -7.07
N ILE A 337 -2.43 13.79 -6.99
CA ILE A 337 -2.09 12.81 -5.97
C ILE A 337 -1.87 11.45 -6.66
N GLY A 338 -0.63 11.19 -7.04
CA GLY A 338 -0.18 9.88 -7.53
C GLY A 338 0.43 9.08 -6.38
N GLY A 339 -0.25 8.02 -5.93
CA GLY A 339 0.38 6.97 -5.15
C GLY A 339 0.00 5.62 -5.71
N HIS A 340 1.00 4.79 -6.00
CA HIS A 340 0.79 3.50 -6.62
C HIS A 340 0.60 2.42 -5.57
N VAL A 341 -0.25 1.45 -5.88
CA VAL A 341 -0.41 0.24 -5.08
C VAL A 341 0.03 -0.93 -5.94
N VAL A 342 0.98 -1.70 -5.43
CA VAL A 342 1.57 -2.83 -6.15
C VAL A 342 1.13 -4.13 -5.46
N GLY A 343 0.23 -4.88 -6.07
CA GLY A 343 0.04 -6.28 -5.71
C GLY A 343 1.10 -7.14 -6.39
N ALA A 344 1.76 -8.04 -5.68
CA ALA A 344 2.48 -9.15 -6.29
C ALA A 344 1.76 -10.45 -5.95
N ALA A 345 1.36 -11.22 -6.95
CA ALA A 345 0.72 -12.53 -6.77
C ALA A 345 1.66 -13.65 -7.18
N VAL A 346 1.66 -14.76 -6.42
CA VAL A 346 2.54 -15.91 -6.62
C VAL A 346 1.70 -17.17 -6.84
N LYS A 347 2.03 -17.91 -7.89
CA LYS A 347 1.41 -19.18 -8.25
C LYS A 347 2.42 -20.31 -8.28
#